data_AF-A0AAV1RDL1-F1
#
_entry.id   AF-A0AAV1RDL1-F1
#
_cell.length_a   1.000
_cell.length_b   1.000
_cell.length_c   1.000
_cell.angle_alpha   90.00
_cell.angle_beta   90.00
_cell.angle_gamma   90.00
#
_symmetry.space_group_name_H-M   'P 1'
#
loop_
_entity.id
_entity.type
_entity.pdbx_description
1 polymer ?
#
loop_
_entity_poly.entity_id
_entity_poly.type
_entity_poly.pdbx_seq_one_letter_code
_entity_poly.pdbx_strand_id
1 'polypeptide(L)'
;MGIFGLLDCLLGNAGPFASGDWILPDLTIQGSMQLNCHLQTFPDTYYFSYATKRTRRMFGITVPSSIFGIHPLLFIRVLQMSQWRHPPDNSVEGTLLIFNSNENSVEAYYTSVFKCVHRDEDWQDNDGALNTISMTHPRIPVEHQSQFVAHDSECQPLQPGIWYYKIVEGDHILFIVNRDRAGPQFDMIYDSIFERCRKHAFRKSRQTLPNEIHQ
;
A
#
# COMPACT_ATOMS: atom_id res chain seq x y z
N MET A 1 -26.34 16.31 15.81
CA MET A 1 -25.26 17.16 15.27
C MET A 1 -25.86 18.13 14.26
N GLY A 2 -25.69 19.44 14.44
CA GLY A 2 -26.02 20.45 13.42
C GLY A 2 -24.81 20.77 12.52
N ILE A 3 -24.97 21.65 11.53
CA ILE A 3 -23.91 22.03 10.56
C ILE A 3 -22.65 22.56 11.28
N PHE A 4 -22.82 23.42 12.29
CA PHE A 4 -21.69 23.93 13.08
C PHE A 4 -20.99 22.84 13.89
N GLY A 5 -21.73 21.88 14.45
CA GLY A 5 -21.13 20.73 15.14
C GLY A 5 -20.37 19.79 14.20
N LEU A 6 -20.78 19.68 12.93
CA LEU A 6 -20.02 18.96 11.90
C LEU A 6 -18.74 19.72 11.52
N LEU A 7 -18.80 21.05 11.40
CA LEU A 7 -17.61 21.87 11.14
C LEU A 7 -16.62 21.81 12.30
N ASP A 8 -17.08 21.91 13.54
CA ASP A 8 -16.23 21.75 14.73
C ASP A 8 -15.60 20.35 14.81
N CYS A 9 -16.33 19.31 14.39
CA CYS A 9 -15.74 18.00 14.21
C CYS A 9 -14.66 18.01 13.13
N LEU A 10 -14.98 18.46 11.90
CA LEU A 10 -14.04 18.41 10.77
C LEU A 10 -12.77 19.26 10.97
N LEU A 11 -12.86 20.33 11.76
CA LEU A 11 -11.72 21.16 12.14
C LEU A 11 -10.88 20.56 13.28
N GLY A 12 -11.28 19.41 13.83
CA GLY A 12 -10.56 18.73 14.91
C GLY A 12 -10.76 19.36 16.29
N ASN A 13 -11.78 20.21 16.48
CA ASN A 13 -12.06 20.84 17.77
C ASN A 13 -12.87 19.91 18.71
N ALA A 14 -13.60 18.94 18.15
CA ALA A 14 -14.42 17.99 18.92
C ALA A 14 -14.61 16.67 18.18
N GLY A 15 -15.05 15.64 18.89
CA GLY A 15 -15.41 14.36 18.28
C GLY A 15 -14.21 13.53 17.80
N PRO A 16 -14.42 12.54 16.91
CA PRO A 16 -13.42 11.54 16.55
C PRO A 16 -12.23 12.10 15.76
N PHE A 17 -12.32 13.34 15.27
CA PHE A 17 -11.26 14.00 14.50
C PHE A 17 -10.39 14.92 15.37
N ALA A 18 -10.75 15.08 16.66
CA ALA A 18 -10.00 15.87 17.62
C ALA A 18 -8.87 15.09 18.31
N SER A 19 -8.92 13.76 18.27
CA SER A 19 -7.80 12.89 18.65
C SER A 19 -6.92 12.57 17.44
N GLY A 20 -5.68 12.15 17.67
CA GLY A 20 -4.87 11.50 16.63
C GLY A 20 -5.32 10.07 16.31
N ASP A 21 -6.22 9.51 17.11
CA ASP A 21 -6.76 8.15 16.99
C ASP A 21 -7.94 8.10 16.01
N TRP A 22 -7.62 8.26 14.72
CA TRP A 22 -8.56 8.13 13.60
C TRP A 22 -7.78 7.89 12.30
N ILE A 23 -8.51 7.59 11.23
CA ILE A 23 -7.92 7.07 10.00
C ILE A 23 -6.99 8.05 9.26
N LEU A 24 -7.21 9.37 9.33
CA LEU A 24 -6.46 10.31 8.49
C LEU A 24 -4.97 10.43 8.85
N PRO A 25 -4.57 10.56 10.13
CA PRO A 25 -3.17 10.50 10.52
C PRO A 25 -2.44 9.28 9.96
N ASP A 26 -3.05 8.10 10.07
CA ASP A 26 -2.47 6.83 9.61
C ASP A 26 -2.34 6.74 8.08
N LEU A 27 -3.22 7.40 7.33
CA LEU A 27 -3.17 7.48 5.86
C LEU A 27 -2.11 8.45 5.33
N THR A 28 -1.45 9.24 6.18
CA THR A 28 -0.30 10.04 5.75
C THR A 28 0.94 9.17 5.58
N ILE A 29 1.91 9.62 4.77
CA ILE A 29 3.20 8.93 4.60
C ILE A 29 3.90 8.77 5.96
N GLN A 30 3.87 9.82 6.77
CA GLN A 30 4.49 9.85 8.10
C GLN A 30 3.81 8.90 9.08
N GLY A 31 2.46 8.89 9.13
CA GLY A 31 1.70 7.97 9.97
C GLY A 31 1.86 6.51 9.54
N SER A 32 1.74 6.23 8.24
CA SER A 32 2.01 4.90 7.68
C SER A 32 3.43 4.42 7.98
N MET A 33 4.42 5.31 7.93
CA MET A 33 5.78 4.96 8.35
C MET A 33 5.86 4.62 9.84
N GLN A 34 5.27 5.43 10.72
CA GLN A 34 5.24 5.16 12.16
C GLN A 34 4.57 3.82 12.46
N LEU A 35 3.49 3.47 11.75
CA LEU A 35 2.85 2.17 11.85
C LEU A 35 3.80 1.05 11.41
N ASN A 36 4.43 1.20 10.24
CA ASN A 36 5.34 0.20 9.70
C ASN A 36 6.58 -0.03 10.58
N CYS A 37 7.02 0.93 11.40
CA CYS A 37 8.09 0.71 12.39
C CYS A 37 7.76 -0.44 13.36
N HIS A 38 6.49 -0.68 13.62
CA HIS A 38 6.00 -1.63 14.62
C HIS A 38 5.40 -2.90 13.99
N LEU A 39 5.17 -2.91 12.66
CA LEU A 39 4.57 -4.02 11.94
C LEU A 39 5.65 -4.88 11.28
N GLN A 40 5.54 -6.21 11.42
CA GLN A 40 6.46 -7.16 10.80
C GLN A 40 5.69 -8.26 10.08
N THR A 41 6.34 -8.94 9.14
CA THR A 41 5.80 -10.17 8.58
C THR A 41 5.98 -11.33 9.55
N PHE A 42 5.05 -12.29 9.51
CA PHE A 42 5.13 -13.53 10.27
C PHE A 42 5.71 -14.64 9.40
N PRO A 43 6.59 -15.50 9.93
CA PRO A 43 7.33 -16.50 9.16
C PRO A 43 6.44 -17.58 8.54
N ASP A 44 5.23 -17.81 9.07
CA ASP A 44 4.27 -18.81 8.56
C ASP A 44 3.08 -18.18 7.82
N THR A 45 3.15 -16.88 7.51
CA THR A 45 2.07 -16.14 6.84
C THR A 45 2.47 -15.76 5.42
N TYR A 46 1.56 -16.00 4.47
CA TYR A 46 1.72 -15.58 3.08
C TYR A 46 1.06 -14.23 2.87
N TYR A 47 1.78 -13.28 2.26
CA TYR A 47 1.29 -11.94 2.01
C TYR A 47 1.09 -11.72 0.51
N PHE A 48 -0.08 -11.20 0.13
CA PHE A 48 -0.39 -10.86 -1.25
C PHE A 48 -0.92 -9.43 -1.32
N SER A 49 -0.48 -8.69 -2.33
CA SER A 49 -0.97 -7.35 -2.59
C SER A 49 -1.28 -7.16 -4.07
N TYR A 50 -2.36 -6.43 -4.31
CA TYR A 50 -2.84 -6.12 -5.65
C TYR A 50 -2.85 -4.61 -5.78
N ALA A 51 -1.72 -4.07 -6.19
CA ALA A 51 -1.55 -2.63 -6.37
C ALA A 51 -2.28 -2.20 -7.63
N THR A 52 -3.16 -1.19 -7.53
CA THR A 52 -3.88 -0.71 -8.70
C THR A 52 -3.19 0.49 -9.33
N LYS A 53 -3.42 0.69 -10.62
CA LYS A 53 -2.89 1.82 -11.37
C LYS A 53 -3.84 2.27 -12.47
N ARG A 54 -4.08 3.59 -12.53
CA ARG A 54 -4.83 4.24 -13.62
C ARG A 54 -4.09 5.42 -14.25
N THR A 55 -2.76 5.38 -14.17
CA THR A 55 -1.83 6.33 -14.79
C THR A 55 -0.90 5.64 -15.77
N ARG A 56 -0.30 6.42 -16.67
CA ARG A 56 0.78 6.00 -17.56
C ARG A 56 1.81 7.11 -17.68
N ARG A 57 3.05 6.77 -18.02
CA ARG A 57 4.09 7.75 -18.34
C ARG A 57 4.05 8.10 -19.82
N MET A 58 3.95 9.39 -20.14
CA MET A 58 4.06 9.95 -21.49
C MET A 58 5.09 11.08 -21.47
N PHE A 59 6.12 11.01 -22.32
CA PHE A 59 7.18 12.03 -22.41
C PHE A 59 7.81 12.42 -21.06
N GLY A 60 8.00 11.45 -20.16
CA GLY A 60 8.57 11.69 -18.82
C GLY A 60 7.58 12.26 -17.80
N ILE A 61 6.31 12.44 -18.16
CA ILE A 61 5.26 12.96 -17.27
C ILE A 61 4.25 11.84 -16.99
N THR A 62 3.86 11.69 -15.73
CA THR A 62 2.79 10.75 -15.35
C THR A 62 1.43 11.41 -15.58
N VAL A 63 0.53 10.72 -16.29
CA VAL A 63 -0.78 11.24 -16.67
C VAL A 63 -1.86 10.16 -16.57
N PRO A 64 -3.14 10.54 -16.39
CA PRO A 64 -4.26 9.61 -16.46
C PRO A 64 -4.20 8.70 -17.71
N SER A 65 -4.39 7.39 -17.54
CA SER A 65 -4.40 6.46 -18.67
C SER A 65 -5.68 6.58 -19.52
N SER A 66 -6.78 7.03 -18.92
CA SER A 66 -8.07 7.25 -19.57
C SER A 66 -8.93 8.27 -18.81
N ILE A 67 -9.59 9.17 -19.53
CA ILE A 67 -10.50 10.17 -18.95
C ILE A 67 -11.79 9.50 -18.42
N PHE A 68 -12.38 8.61 -19.20
CA PHE A 68 -13.58 7.87 -18.81
C PHE A 68 -13.28 6.62 -17.98
N GLY A 69 -12.01 6.22 -17.93
CA GLY A 69 -11.55 5.07 -17.18
C GLY A 69 -11.33 5.34 -15.69
N ILE A 70 -11.41 6.59 -15.25
CA ILE A 70 -11.26 7.00 -13.85
C ILE A 70 -12.60 7.51 -13.36
N HIS A 71 -13.00 7.11 -12.15
CA HIS A 71 -14.21 7.59 -11.51
C HIS A 71 -14.15 9.12 -11.35
N PRO A 72 -15.21 9.88 -11.70
CA PRO A 72 -15.17 11.35 -11.69
C PRO A 72 -14.69 11.97 -10.38
N LEU A 73 -15.05 11.37 -9.23
CA LEU A 73 -14.61 11.82 -7.90
C LEU A 73 -13.09 11.71 -7.68
N LEU A 74 -12.41 10.83 -8.41
CA LEU A 74 -10.96 10.59 -8.27
C LEU A 74 -10.13 11.36 -9.30
N PHE A 75 -10.75 11.92 -10.34
CA PHE A 75 -10.01 12.45 -11.49
C PHE A 75 -9.05 13.60 -11.12
N ILE A 76 -9.53 14.56 -10.31
CA ILE A 76 -8.69 15.67 -9.82
C ILE A 76 -7.55 15.13 -8.95
N ARG A 77 -7.81 14.12 -8.13
CA ARG A 77 -6.80 13.51 -7.25
C ARG A 77 -5.72 12.80 -8.05
N VAL A 78 -6.07 12.08 -9.12
CA VAL A 78 -5.07 11.48 -10.03
C VAL A 78 -4.09 12.54 -10.52
N LEU A 79 -4.60 13.69 -10.98
CA LEU A 79 -3.75 14.77 -11.49
C LEU A 79 -2.84 15.38 -10.41
N GLN A 80 -3.35 15.56 -9.19
CA GLN A 80 -2.55 16.07 -8.07
C GLN A 80 -1.44 15.10 -7.69
N MET A 81 -1.76 13.81 -7.57
CA MET A 81 -0.80 12.77 -7.18
C MET A 81 0.26 12.52 -8.27
N SER A 82 -0.11 12.59 -9.56
CA SER A 82 0.85 12.47 -10.67
C SER A 82 1.86 13.62 -10.77
N GLN A 83 1.61 14.73 -10.07
CA GLN A 83 2.51 15.88 -9.99
C GLN A 83 3.14 16.01 -8.60
N TRP A 84 2.90 15.06 -7.70
CA TRP A 84 3.45 15.12 -6.35
C TRP A 84 4.97 15.15 -6.40
N ARG A 85 5.53 16.00 -5.55
CA ARG A 85 6.96 16.10 -5.27
C ARG A 85 7.15 16.21 -3.79
N HIS A 86 8.19 15.58 -3.27
CA HIS A 86 8.56 15.75 -1.88
C HIS A 86 8.89 17.23 -1.63
N PRO A 87 8.32 17.87 -0.58
CA PRO A 87 8.64 19.24 -0.25
C PRO A 87 10.16 19.41 -0.05
N PRO A 88 10.80 20.46 -0.58
CA PRO A 88 12.18 20.74 -0.29
C PRO A 88 12.35 20.98 1.22
N ASP A 89 13.36 20.32 1.77
CA ASP A 89 13.64 20.10 3.17
C ASP A 89 14.01 21.40 3.92
N ASN A 90 13.04 22.27 4.18
CA ASN A 90 13.23 23.50 4.97
C ASN A 90 12.63 23.39 6.39
N SER A 91 12.08 22.24 6.76
CA SER A 91 11.41 22.03 8.05
C SER A 91 11.56 20.58 8.51
N VAL A 92 12.78 20.21 8.88
CA VAL A 92 13.04 19.02 9.71
C VAL A 92 12.63 19.35 11.15
N GLU A 93 11.34 19.42 11.41
CA GLU A 93 10.81 19.41 12.79
C GLU A 93 9.99 18.13 13.08
N GLY A 94 9.98 17.17 12.16
CA GLY A 94 9.20 15.94 12.26
C GLY A 94 10.02 14.66 12.24
N THR A 95 11.33 14.70 12.55
CA THR A 95 12.14 13.49 12.70
C THR A 95 11.56 12.67 13.85
N LEU A 96 11.00 11.51 13.53
CA LEU A 96 10.68 10.48 14.49
C LEU A 96 11.99 10.05 15.19
N LEU A 97 12.31 10.66 16.32
CA LEU A 97 13.40 10.24 17.20
C LEU A 97 13.01 8.90 17.82
N ILE A 98 13.35 7.80 17.15
CA ILE A 98 13.46 6.51 17.84
C ILE A 98 14.73 6.62 18.68
N PHE A 99 14.57 6.99 19.96
CA PHE A 99 15.66 7.10 20.92
C PHE A 99 16.32 5.74 21.10
N ASN A 100 17.48 5.56 20.46
CA ASN A 100 18.50 4.62 20.89
C ASN A 100 19.75 5.43 21.23
N SER A 101 20.34 5.17 22.38
CA SER A 101 21.18 6.09 23.17
C SER A 101 22.58 6.37 22.60
N ASN A 102 22.72 6.67 21.30
CA ASN A 102 23.95 7.14 20.66
C ASN A 102 23.62 8.13 19.52
N GLU A 103 23.79 9.43 19.78
CA GLU A 103 22.92 10.51 19.28
C GLU A 103 23.24 11.15 17.90
N ASN A 104 24.33 10.84 17.18
CA ASN A 104 24.72 11.69 16.03
C ASN A 104 24.81 11.01 14.64
N SER A 105 24.73 9.68 14.52
CA SER A 105 24.84 8.99 13.22
C SER A 105 23.48 8.55 12.64
N VAL A 106 22.46 8.47 13.49
CA VAL A 106 21.17 7.84 13.18
C VAL A 106 20.25 8.79 12.42
N GLU A 107 20.21 10.07 12.79
CA GLU A 107 19.38 11.09 12.13
C GLU A 107 19.81 11.35 10.66
N ALA A 108 21.12 11.33 10.40
CA ALA A 108 21.66 11.43 9.05
C ALA A 108 21.31 10.20 8.20
N TYR A 109 21.32 9.00 8.80
CA TYR A 109 20.90 7.76 8.13
C TYR A 109 19.42 7.83 7.76
N TYR A 110 18.54 8.21 8.69
CA TYR A 110 17.11 8.34 8.40
C TYR A 110 16.82 9.42 7.36
N THR A 111 17.38 10.62 7.48
CA THR A 111 17.21 11.67 6.45
C THR A 111 17.69 11.20 5.07
N SER A 112 18.75 10.38 5.01
CA SER A 112 19.24 9.80 3.76
C SER A 112 18.37 8.66 3.22
N VAL A 113 17.82 7.80 4.08
CA VAL A 113 16.88 6.73 3.73
C VAL A 113 15.56 7.35 3.27
N PHE A 114 15.06 8.36 3.97
CA PHE A 114 13.94 9.18 3.52
C PHE A 114 14.23 9.79 2.15
N LYS A 115 15.34 10.50 1.95
CA LYS A 115 15.66 11.09 0.64
C LYS A 115 15.85 10.05 -0.47
N CYS A 116 16.35 8.85 -0.17
CA CYS A 116 16.57 7.77 -1.13
C CYS A 116 15.26 7.04 -1.51
N VAL A 117 14.34 6.89 -0.56
CA VAL A 117 13.03 6.21 -0.77
C VAL A 117 12.00 7.12 -1.47
N HIS A 118 12.24 8.43 -1.49
CA HIS A 118 11.33 9.42 -2.09
C HIS A 118 11.89 9.99 -3.39
N ARG A 119 12.21 9.14 -4.37
CA ARG A 119 12.25 9.64 -5.75
C ARG A 119 10.81 10.01 -6.12
N ASP A 120 10.58 11.29 -6.39
CA ASP A 120 9.26 11.84 -6.71
C ASP A 120 8.55 10.97 -7.77
N GLU A 121 9.28 10.50 -8.77
CA GLU A 121 8.73 9.74 -9.90
C GLU A 121 8.13 8.39 -9.48
N ASP A 122 8.63 7.78 -8.42
CA ASP A 122 8.14 6.50 -7.90
C ASP A 122 6.78 6.66 -7.23
N TRP A 123 6.45 7.87 -6.77
CA TRP A 123 5.18 8.21 -6.13
C TRP A 123 4.13 8.75 -7.11
N GLN A 124 4.47 9.06 -8.35
CA GLN A 124 3.51 9.67 -9.28
C GLN A 124 2.47 8.71 -9.84
N ASP A 125 2.81 7.43 -10.00
CA ASP A 125 1.87 6.41 -10.47
C ASP A 125 0.81 6.16 -9.38
N ASN A 126 -0.48 6.18 -9.75
CA ASN A 126 -1.58 6.12 -8.78
C ASN A 126 -2.89 5.60 -9.40
N ASP A 127 -3.86 5.32 -8.52
CA ASP A 127 -5.23 4.87 -8.85
C ASP A 127 -6.32 5.93 -8.56
N GLY A 128 -5.89 7.14 -8.20
CA GLY A 128 -6.74 8.27 -7.82
C GLY A 128 -7.06 8.40 -6.33
N ALA A 129 -6.67 7.44 -5.49
CA ALA A 129 -6.72 7.58 -4.04
C ALA A 129 -5.37 7.27 -3.37
N LEU A 130 -4.61 6.30 -3.90
CA LEU A 130 -3.33 5.86 -3.38
C LEU A 130 -2.27 5.82 -4.48
N ASN A 131 -1.02 6.09 -4.10
CA ASN A 131 0.13 5.90 -4.98
C ASN A 131 0.36 4.39 -5.17
N THR A 132 0.61 3.96 -6.41
CA THR A 132 0.77 2.55 -6.75
C THR A 132 1.89 1.89 -5.94
N ILE A 133 2.99 2.62 -5.70
CA ILE A 133 4.10 2.13 -4.88
C ILE A 133 3.71 1.84 -3.43
N SER A 134 2.78 2.60 -2.85
CA SER A 134 2.31 2.43 -1.46
C SER A 134 1.41 1.20 -1.29
N MET A 135 0.92 0.63 -2.40
CA MET A 135 0.06 -0.55 -2.39
C MET A 135 0.83 -1.86 -2.58
N THR A 136 2.14 -1.82 -2.91
CA THR A 136 2.90 -3.04 -3.18
C THR A 136 3.25 -3.78 -1.90
N HIS A 137 3.83 -3.09 -0.92
CA HIS A 137 4.23 -3.63 0.37
C HIS A 137 4.72 -2.49 1.27
N PRO A 138 4.86 -2.71 2.59
CA PRO A 138 5.53 -1.75 3.46
C PRO A 138 6.98 -1.52 3.00
N ARG A 139 7.26 -0.28 2.55
CA ARG A 139 8.59 0.14 2.06
C ARG A 139 9.34 1.03 3.03
N ILE A 140 8.61 1.78 3.84
CA ILE A 140 9.12 2.78 4.76
C ILE A 140 8.71 2.41 6.19
N PRO A 141 9.60 2.58 7.18
CA PRO A 141 10.98 3.06 7.03
C PRO A 141 11.97 1.98 6.55
N VAL A 142 11.60 0.70 6.71
CA VAL A 142 12.40 -0.45 6.29
C VAL A 142 11.58 -1.25 5.29
N GLU A 143 12.18 -1.56 4.14
CA GLU A 143 11.48 -2.28 3.09
C GLU A 143 11.30 -3.76 3.46
N HIS A 144 10.05 -4.22 3.43
CA HIS A 144 9.73 -5.62 3.66
C HIS A 144 10.12 -6.45 2.42
N GLN A 145 10.56 -7.69 2.66
CA GLN A 145 10.88 -8.62 1.57
C GLN A 145 9.67 -8.81 0.66
N SER A 146 9.89 -8.63 -0.64
CA SER A 146 8.82 -8.68 -1.64
C SER A 146 9.27 -9.30 -2.96
N GLN A 147 8.30 -9.76 -3.74
CA GLN A 147 8.49 -10.29 -5.08
C GLN A 147 7.37 -9.80 -5.99
N PHE A 148 7.75 -9.20 -7.13
CA PHE A 148 6.80 -8.88 -8.20
C PHE A 148 6.35 -10.15 -8.91
N VAL A 149 5.04 -10.23 -9.20
CA VAL A 149 4.42 -11.38 -9.88
C VAL A 149 3.73 -10.88 -11.13
N ALA A 150 4.36 -11.09 -12.29
CA ALA A 150 3.75 -10.77 -13.57
C ALA A 150 2.71 -11.84 -13.94
N HIS A 151 3.07 -13.11 -13.77
CA HIS A 151 2.24 -14.27 -14.07
C HIS A 151 2.08 -15.18 -12.85
N ASP A 152 0.88 -15.74 -12.67
CA ASP A 152 0.57 -16.56 -11.49
C ASP A 152 1.41 -17.85 -11.41
N SER A 153 2.02 -18.28 -12.52
CA SER A 153 2.97 -19.39 -12.58
C SER A 153 4.30 -19.11 -11.89
N GLU A 154 4.71 -17.84 -11.75
CA GLU A 154 5.98 -17.43 -11.13
C GLU A 154 5.99 -17.63 -9.61
N CYS A 155 4.82 -17.89 -9.03
CA CYS A 155 4.61 -18.08 -7.61
C CYS A 155 4.82 -19.52 -7.12
N GLN A 156 5.33 -20.46 -7.90
CA GLN A 156 5.41 -21.87 -7.47
C GLN A 156 6.85 -22.35 -7.25
N PRO A 157 7.26 -22.70 -6.01
CA PRO A 157 6.50 -22.68 -4.74
C PRO A 157 6.51 -21.30 -4.03
N LEU A 158 5.38 -20.91 -3.44
CA LEU A 158 5.31 -19.70 -2.59
C LEU A 158 6.06 -19.95 -1.27
N GLN A 159 6.79 -18.92 -0.82
CA GLN A 159 7.46 -18.86 0.47
C GLN A 159 6.66 -17.98 1.44
N PRO A 160 6.47 -18.40 2.70
CA PRO A 160 5.85 -17.54 3.69
C PRO A 160 6.82 -16.44 4.16
N GLY A 161 6.32 -15.40 4.82
CA GLY A 161 7.10 -14.25 5.31
C GLY A 161 7.40 -13.16 4.27
N ILE A 162 6.98 -13.34 3.01
CA ILE A 162 7.29 -12.46 1.87
C ILE A 162 5.99 -11.89 1.25
N TRP A 163 6.06 -10.63 0.79
CA TRP A 163 5.00 -9.97 0.02
C TRP A 163 5.05 -10.29 -1.47
N TYR A 164 4.02 -10.94 -2.00
CA TYR A 164 3.84 -11.16 -3.43
C TYR A 164 2.91 -10.11 -4.00
N TYR A 165 3.42 -9.21 -4.85
CA TYR A 165 2.62 -8.10 -5.37
C TYR A 165 2.41 -8.17 -6.88
N LYS A 166 1.21 -7.76 -7.31
CA LYS A 166 0.82 -7.65 -8.72
C LYS A 166 0.26 -6.25 -8.97
N ILE A 167 0.60 -5.68 -10.14
CA ILE A 167 0.00 -4.42 -10.58
C ILE A 167 -1.20 -4.73 -11.47
N VAL A 168 -2.34 -4.15 -11.15
CA VAL A 168 -3.59 -4.31 -11.88
C VAL A 168 -4.05 -2.96 -12.41
N GLU A 169 -4.52 -2.93 -13.65
CA GLU A 169 -5.04 -1.69 -14.23
C GLU A 169 -6.44 -1.40 -13.68
N GLY A 170 -6.61 -0.27 -12.99
CA GLY A 170 -7.87 0.11 -12.37
C GLY A 170 -7.74 1.35 -11.50
N ASP A 171 -8.83 2.08 -11.32
CA ASP A 171 -8.91 3.11 -10.29
C ASP A 171 -9.28 2.50 -8.94
N HIS A 172 -9.12 3.28 -7.87
CA HIS A 172 -9.29 2.79 -6.50
C HIS A 172 -10.69 2.20 -6.23
N ILE A 173 -11.72 2.76 -6.86
CA ILE A 173 -13.12 2.38 -6.64
C ILE A 173 -13.51 1.17 -7.50
N LEU A 174 -12.78 0.91 -8.59
CA LEU A 174 -13.09 -0.13 -9.58
C LEU A 174 -13.33 -1.48 -8.92
N PHE A 175 -12.43 -1.91 -8.03
CA PHE A 175 -12.49 -3.22 -7.39
C PHE A 175 -13.24 -3.25 -6.05
N ILE A 176 -13.76 -2.11 -5.58
CA ILE A 176 -14.46 -2.02 -4.28
C ILE A 176 -15.97 -1.87 -4.47
N VAL A 177 -16.41 -1.07 -5.46
CA VAL A 177 -17.80 -0.58 -5.50
C VAL A 177 -18.57 -1.07 -6.72
N ASN A 178 -17.90 -1.50 -7.79
CA ASN A 178 -18.59 -1.72 -9.06
C ASN A 178 -18.05 -2.96 -9.81
N ARG A 179 -18.56 -4.14 -9.42
CA ARG A 179 -18.29 -5.41 -10.11
C ARG A 179 -18.62 -5.32 -11.60
N ASP A 180 -19.71 -4.65 -11.98
CA ASP A 180 -20.11 -4.52 -13.39
C ASP A 180 -19.09 -3.72 -14.21
N ARG A 181 -18.46 -2.70 -13.60
CA ARG A 181 -17.42 -1.88 -14.22
C ARG A 181 -16.05 -2.57 -14.25
N ALA A 182 -15.71 -3.32 -13.20
CA ALA A 182 -14.48 -4.09 -13.14
C ALA A 182 -14.53 -5.34 -14.04
N GLY A 183 -15.73 -5.86 -14.28
CA GLY A 183 -16.00 -6.95 -15.20
C GLY A 183 -15.18 -8.21 -14.89
N PRO A 184 -14.72 -8.94 -15.92
CA PRO A 184 -13.98 -10.19 -15.74
C PRO A 184 -12.69 -10.06 -14.92
N GLN A 185 -12.08 -8.87 -14.88
CA GLN A 185 -10.83 -8.65 -14.15
C GLN A 185 -11.03 -8.77 -12.63
N PHE A 186 -12.19 -8.35 -12.12
CA PHE A 186 -12.57 -8.56 -10.72
C PHE A 186 -12.64 -10.06 -10.41
N ASP A 187 -13.45 -10.80 -11.17
CA ASP A 187 -13.65 -12.22 -10.96
C ASP A 187 -12.32 -13.00 -11.06
N MET A 188 -11.45 -12.68 -12.03
CA MET A 188 -10.12 -13.29 -12.16
C MET A 188 -9.20 -13.03 -10.96
N ILE A 189 -9.22 -11.83 -10.37
CA ILE A 189 -8.41 -11.51 -9.18
C ILE A 189 -8.88 -12.33 -7.99
N TYR A 190 -10.18 -12.31 -7.71
CA TYR A 190 -10.74 -13.05 -6.57
C TYR A 190 -10.60 -14.56 -6.76
N ASP A 191 -10.83 -15.09 -7.95
CA ASP A 191 -10.62 -16.51 -8.26
C ASP A 191 -9.16 -16.91 -8.07
N SER A 192 -8.21 -16.09 -8.52
CA SER A 192 -6.79 -16.31 -8.27
C SER A 192 -6.47 -16.31 -6.77
N ILE A 193 -7.02 -15.36 -6.00
CA ILE A 193 -6.80 -15.28 -4.54
C ILE A 193 -7.31 -16.57 -3.88
N PHE A 194 -8.57 -16.94 -4.13
CA PHE A 194 -9.17 -18.11 -3.51
C PHE A 194 -8.48 -19.42 -3.93
N GLU A 195 -8.09 -19.55 -5.20
CA GLU A 195 -7.38 -20.73 -5.67
C GLU A 195 -5.99 -20.86 -5.03
N ARG A 196 -5.27 -19.75 -4.85
CA ARG A 196 -3.99 -19.75 -4.11
C ARG A 196 -4.20 -20.16 -2.65
N CYS A 197 -5.17 -19.55 -1.96
CA CYS A 197 -5.49 -19.91 -0.58
C CYS A 197 -5.85 -21.40 -0.45
N ARG A 198 -6.66 -21.95 -1.36
CA ARG A 198 -7.01 -23.38 -1.39
C ARG A 198 -5.79 -24.27 -1.60
N LYS A 199 -4.99 -24.03 -2.65
CA LYS A 199 -3.80 -24.84 -2.96
C LYS A 199 -2.82 -24.88 -1.77
N HIS A 200 -2.65 -23.78 -1.06
CA HIS A 200 -1.80 -23.72 0.12
C HIS A 200 -2.40 -24.45 1.33
N ALA A 201 -3.69 -24.27 1.60
CA ALA A 201 -4.37 -24.99 2.70
C ALA A 201 -4.30 -26.51 2.51
N PHE A 202 -4.56 -27.01 1.30
CA PHE A 202 -4.51 -28.45 1.00
C PHE A 202 -3.10 -29.05 0.99
N ARG A 203 -2.07 -28.28 0.62
CA ARG A 203 -0.67 -28.74 0.75
C ARG A 203 -0.27 -28.92 2.21
N LYS A 204 -0.65 -27.98 3.09
CA LYS A 204 -0.36 -28.06 4.52
C LYS A 204 -1.11 -29.22 5.17
N SER A 205 -2.39 -29.45 4.83
CA SER A 205 -3.19 -30.56 5.39
C SER A 205 -2.66 -31.94 5.00
N ARG A 206 -2.07 -32.08 3.81
CA ARG A 206 -1.40 -33.33 3.39
C ARG A 206 -0.09 -33.59 4.14
N GLN A 207 0.62 -32.53 4.54
CA GLN A 207 1.88 -32.65 5.28
C GLN A 207 1.67 -32.92 6.79
N THR A 208 0.50 -32.60 7.34
CA THR A 208 0.15 -32.86 8.75
C THR A 208 -0.58 -34.18 9.01
N LEU A 209 -0.69 -35.07 8.02
CA LEU A 209 -1.15 -36.45 8.29
C LEU A 209 -0.10 -37.16 9.15
N PRO A 210 -0.47 -37.75 10.31
CA PRO A 210 0.47 -38.52 11.11
C PRO A 210 1.04 -39.65 10.27
N ASN A 211 2.36 -39.86 10.30
CA ASN A 211 2.98 -41.07 9.77
C ASN A 211 2.14 -42.27 10.20
N GLU A 212 1.58 -43.00 9.23
CA GLU A 212 0.98 -44.29 9.53
C GLU A 212 2.05 -45.17 10.19
N ILE A 213 1.65 -45.69 11.34
CA ILE A 213 2.48 -46.50 12.21
C ILE A 213 2.92 -47.73 11.41
N HIS A 214 4.22 -47.92 11.30
CA HIS A 214 4.82 -49.18 10.86
C HIS A 214 4.17 -50.36 11.59
N GLN A 215 3.52 -51.25 10.84
CA GLN A 215 3.30 -52.65 11.20
C GLN A 215 3.80 -53.53 10.07
#